data_AF-E7RFE9-F1
#
_entry.id   AF-E7RFE9-F1
#
_cell.length_a   1.000
_cell.length_b   1.000
_cell.length_c   1.000
_cell.angle_alpha   90.00
_cell.angle_beta   90.00
_cell.angle_gamma   90.00
#
_symmetry.space_group_name_H-M   'P 1'
#
loop_
_entity.id
_entity.type
_entity.pdbx_description
1 polymer ?
#
loop_
_entity_poly.entity_id
_entity_poly.type
_entity_poly.pdbx_seq_one_letter_code
_entity_poly.pdbx_strand_id
1 'polypeptide(L)' 'MINLIKNIKWIFVLYSLAAIVAMVLIGLAIGLRSVLGIFAAILMLVFVMGLGFKKKKEMREAGLL' A
#
# COMPACT_ATOMS: atom_id res chain seq x y z
N MET A 1 25.10 1.45 12.64
CA MET A 1 24.11 0.66 11.87
C MET A 1 22.79 0.42 12.64
N ILE A 2 22.79 0.27 13.98
CA ILE A 2 21.57 0.09 14.80
C ILE A 2 20.57 1.27 14.76
N ASN A 3 21.04 2.51 14.59
CA ASN A 3 20.18 3.71 14.68
C ASN A 3 19.27 3.96 13.46
N LEU A 4 19.46 3.24 12.34
CA LEU A 4 18.62 3.38 11.14
C LEU A 4 17.23 2.75 11.34
N ILE A 5 17.19 1.60 12.04
CA ILE A 5 15.96 0.83 12.28
C ILE A 5 14.99 1.57 13.20
N LYS A 6 15.52 2.41 14.11
CA LYS A 6 14.73 3.12 15.13
C LYS A 6 13.80 4.20 14.56
N ASN A 7 14.05 4.65 13.32
CA ASN A 7 13.22 5.65 12.62
C ASN A 7 12.32 5.06 11.53
N ILE A 8 12.37 3.74 11.27
CA ILE A 8 11.46 3.11 10.33
C ILE A 8 10.06 3.12 10.94
N LYS A 9 9.19 3.93 10.36
CA LYS A 9 7.75 3.90 10.63
C LYS A 9 7.19 2.63 9.99
N TRP A 10 7.17 1.54 10.75
CA TRP A 10 6.65 0.23 10.35
C TRP A 10 5.25 0.28 9.72
N ILE A 11 4.45 1.29 10.05
CA ILE A 11 3.15 1.53 9.44
C ILE A 11 3.23 1.66 7.90
N PHE A 12 4.27 2.30 7.35
CA PHE A 12 4.44 2.41 5.90
C PHE A 12 4.87 1.10 5.26
N VAL A 13 5.62 0.27 5.98
CA VAL A 13 6.03 -1.05 5.51
C VAL A 13 4.80 -1.96 5.37
N LEU A 14 3.82 -1.84 6.27
CA LEU A 14 2.54 -2.54 6.15
C LEU A 14 1.74 -2.06 4.94
N TYR A 15 1.69 -0.74 4.69
CA TYR A 15 1.03 -0.22 3.49
C TYR A 15 1.71 -0.64 2.19
N SER A 16 3.05 -0.71 2.15
CA SER A 16 3.76 -1.17 0.95
C SER A 16 3.58 -2.67 0.73
N LEU A 17 3.56 -3.48 1.79
CA LEU A 17 3.20 -4.91 1.70
C LEU A 17 1.78 -5.11 1.17
N ALA A 18 0.80 -4.36 1.68
CA ALA A 18 -0.57 -4.41 1.20
C ALA A 18 -0.68 -4.02 -0.29
N ALA A 19 0.09 -3.02 -0.73
CA ALA A 19 0.14 -2.62 -2.14
C ALA A 19 0.74 -3.73 -3.03
N ILE A 20 1.79 -4.42 -2.57
CA ILE A 20 2.38 -5.56 -3.28
C ILE A 20 1.34 -6.68 -3.43
N VAL A 21 0.59 -7.00 -2.37
CA VAL A 21 -0.49 -8.00 -2.44
C VAL A 21 -1.55 -7.60 -3.47
N ALA A 22 -1.96 -6.33 -3.50
CA ALA A 22 -2.89 -5.83 -4.51
C ALA A 22 -2.33 -5.97 -5.94
N MET A 23 -1.05 -5.69 -6.16
CA MET A 23 -0.38 -5.87 -7.46
C MET A 23 -0.35 -7.35 -7.90
N VAL A 24 -0.10 -8.27 -6.97
CA VAL A 24 -0.16 -9.71 -7.26
C VAL A 24 -1.58 -10.14 -7.64
N LEU A 25 -2.60 -9.65 -6.91
CA LEU A 25 -4.00 -9.92 -7.23
C LEU A 25 -4.41 -9.40 -8.61
N ILE A 26 -3.89 -8.25 -9.04
CA ILE A 26 -4.09 -7.76 -10.42
C ILE A 26 -3.51 -8.76 -11.43
N GLY A 27 -2.27 -9.22 -11.22
CA GLY A 27 -1.64 -10.22 -12.08
C GLY A 27 -2.43 -11.53 -12.16
N LEU A 28 -2.95 -12.01 -11.03
CA LEU A 28 -3.83 -13.18 -10.97
C LEU A 28 -5.14 -12.94 -11.73
N ALA A 29 -5.80 -11.79 -11.53
CA ALA A 29 -7.03 -11.45 -12.22
C ALA A 29 -6.86 -11.37 -13.75
N ILE A 30 -5.71 -10.86 -14.20
CA ILE A 30 -5.33 -10.86 -15.63
C ILE A 30 -5.14 -12.29 -16.13
N GLY A 31 -4.42 -13.14 -15.39
CA GLY A 31 -4.21 -14.56 -15.73
C GLY A 31 -5.53 -15.34 -15.85
N LEU A 32 -6.50 -15.04 -14.98
CA LEU A 32 -7.85 -15.61 -15.04
C LEU A 32 -8.75 -14.97 -16.12
N ARG A 33 -8.24 -13.96 -16.85
CA ARG A 33 -9.01 -13.15 -17.84
C ARG A 33 -10.32 -12.61 -17.28
N SER A 34 -10.35 -12.29 -15.99
CA SER A 34 -11.56 -11.78 -15.33
C SER A 34 -11.54 -10.26 -15.31
N VAL A 35 -12.34 -9.65 -16.19
CA VAL A 35 -12.48 -8.19 -16.30
C VAL A 35 -12.92 -7.58 -14.96
N LEU A 36 -13.90 -8.20 -14.29
CA LEU A 36 -14.36 -7.76 -12.97
C LEU A 36 -13.26 -7.87 -11.90
N GLY A 37 -12.48 -8.95 -11.92
CA GLY A 37 -11.36 -9.13 -11.00
C GLY A 37 -10.28 -8.06 -11.17
N ILE A 38 -10.00 -7.65 -12.41
CA ILE A 38 -9.03 -6.60 -12.72
C ILE A 38 -9.49 -5.26 -12.15
N PHE A 39 -10.74 -4.85 -12.41
CA PHE A 39 -11.27 -3.59 -11.88
C PHE A 39 -11.31 -3.58 -10.34
N ALA A 40 -11.74 -4.69 -9.72
CA ALA A 40 -11.75 -4.81 -8.27
C ALA A 40 -10.35 -4.69 -7.66
N ALA A 41 -9.34 -5.34 -8.27
CA ALA A 41 -7.96 -5.30 -7.79
C ALA A 41 -7.31 -3.92 -7.99
N ILE A 42 -7.62 -3.22 -9.08
CA ILE A 42 -7.19 -1.82 -9.30
C ILE A 42 -7.81 -0.91 -8.23
N LEU A 43 -9.11 -1.02 -7.97
CA LEU A 43 -9.78 -0.23 -6.92
C LEU A 43 -9.16 -0.50 -5.55
N MET A 44 -8.87 -1.76 -5.23
CA MET A 44 -8.19 -2.14 -4.00
C MET A 44 -6.81 -1.49 -3.90
N LEU A 45 -6.02 -1.49 -4.99
CA LEU A 45 -4.70 -0.85 -5.02
C LEU A 45 -4.81 0.67 -4.77
N VAL A 46 -5.73 1.36 -5.46
CA VAL A 46 -5.99 2.79 -5.25
C VAL A 46 -6.39 3.08 -3.80
N PHE A 47 -7.22 2.22 -3.21
CA PHE A 47 -7.64 2.37 -1.82
C PHE A 47 -6.48 2.22 -0.84
N VAL A 48 -5.64 1.19 -1.01
CA VAL A 48 -4.45 0.96 -0.17
C VAL A 48 -3.47 2.13 -0.28
N MET A 49 -3.21 2.62 -1.50
CA MET A 49 -2.34 3.78 -1.70
C MET A 49 -2.95 5.05 -1.10
N GLY A 50 -4.25 5.29 -1.31
CA GLY A 50 -4.96 6.43 -0.74
C GLY A 50 -4.88 6.47 0.80
N LEU A 51 -5.06 5.32 1.46
CA LEU A 51 -4.87 5.20 2.90
C LEU A 51 -3.43 5.45 3.33
N GLY A 52 -2.45 4.91 2.60
CA GLY A 52 -1.03 5.17 2.84
C GLY A 52 -0.67 6.65 2.73
N PHE A 53 -1.19 7.35 1.72
CA PHE A 53 -0.99 8.80 1.55
C PHE A 53 -1.71 9.61 2.62
N LYS A 54 -2.93 9.24 3.00
CA LYS A 54 -3.66 9.88 4.10
C LYS A 54 -2.87 9.77 5.41
N LYS A 55 -2.35 8.57 5.71
CA LYS A 55 -1.55 8.35 6.91
C LYS A 55 -0.20 9.09 6.86
N LYS A 56 0.38 9.23 5.65
CA LYS A 56 1.56 10.09 5.43
C LYS A 56 1.28 11.56 5.73
N LYS A 57 0.12 12.07 5.29
CA LYS A 57 -0.29 13.45 5.58
C LYS A 57 -0.48 13.66 7.08
N GLU A 58 -1.21 12.77 7.75
CA GLU A 58 -1.45 12.85 9.20
C GLU A 58 -0.14 12.85 10.01
N MET A 59 0.82 11.99 9.65
CA MET A 59 2.11 11.96 10.34
C MET A 59 2.98 13.20 10.08
N ARG A 60 2.82 13.88 8.94
CA ARG A 60 3.48 15.17 8.69
C ARG A 60 2.86 16.28 9.53
N GLU A 61 1.53 16.30 9.64
CA GLU A 61 0.81 17.27 10.47
C GLU A 61 1.13 17.08 11.96
N ALA A 62 1.38 15.84 12.39
CA ALA A 62 1.82 15.51 13.74
C ALA A 62 3.33 15.76 14.01
N GLY A 63 4.10 16.25 13.03
CA GLY A 63 5.55 16.46 13.16
C GLY A 63 6.39 15.17 13.30
N LEU A 64 5.80 14.02 12.93
CA LEU A 64 6.42 12.69 13.00
C LEU A 64 7.16 12.31 11.69
N LEU A 65 7.09 13.17 10.67
CA LEU A 65 7.70 13.05 9.33
C LEU A 65 8.23 14.38 8.81
#